data_AF-A0A3N0IRK4-F1
#
_entry.id   AF-A0A3N0IRK4-F1
#
_cell.length_a   1.000
_cell.length_b   1.000
_cell.length_c   1.000
_cell.angle_alpha   90.00
_cell.angle_beta   90.00
_cell.angle_gamma   90.00
#
_symmetry.space_group_name_H-M   'P 1'
#
loop_
_entity.id
_entity.type
_entity.pdbx_description
1 polymer ?
#
loop_
_entity_poly.entity_id
_entity_poly.type
_entity_poly.pdbx_seq_one_letter_code
_entity_poly.pdbx_strand_id
1 'polypeptide(L)'
;ADLPSMAHEAQRILDTWGFACEAYTVDTIEDVAASEDEEAAGEVSRRGLFAQARSALVDAATDAAAAQVEALAGKRAADAPPPEPDRRRWQLLDDLHAAGLPADDATVPRTLAPRVDIDVERCSGCALCAEFCPTQALRKVGKVRGGRTLLEFDAALCRDCATCTDTCRYEAVSRSETLTVRELFALDPHEILIPKRRVLPSRR
;
A
#
# COMPACT_ATOMS: atom_id res chain seq x y z
N ALA A 1 -15.45 39.36 7.99
CA ALA A 1 -16.21 38.81 9.12
C ALA A 1 -15.42 37.64 9.68
N ASP A 2 -15.37 37.47 11.00
CA ASP A 2 -14.67 36.32 11.58
C ASP A 2 -15.41 35.05 11.16
N LEU A 3 -14.70 34.09 10.57
CA LEU A 3 -15.30 32.85 10.11
C LEU A 3 -15.75 32.05 11.34
N PRO A 4 -16.92 31.37 11.31
CA PRO A 4 -17.32 30.53 12.43
C PRO A 4 -16.29 29.41 12.66
N SER A 5 -16.16 28.95 13.91
CA SER A 5 -15.18 27.93 14.32
C SER A 5 -15.13 26.70 13.40
N MET A 6 -16.27 26.29 12.84
CA MET A 6 -16.34 25.15 11.91
C MET A 6 -15.65 25.44 10.57
N ALA A 7 -15.72 26.67 10.05
CA ALA A 7 -15.04 27.04 8.81
C ALA A 7 -13.52 27.12 9.00
N HIS A 8 -13.04 27.58 10.16
CA HIS A 8 -11.63 27.50 10.52
C HIS A 8 -11.13 26.06 10.65
N GLU A 9 -11.93 25.18 11.24
CA GLU A 9 -11.58 23.78 11.38
C GLU A 9 -11.55 23.06 10.02
N ALA A 10 -12.49 23.37 9.13
CA ALA A 10 -12.50 22.92 7.75
C ALA A 10 -11.26 23.41 6.97
N GLN A 11 -10.92 24.71 7.06
CA GLN A 11 -9.73 25.26 6.40
C GLN A 11 -8.44 24.56 6.87
N ARG A 12 -8.31 24.34 8.19
CA ARG A 12 -7.15 23.64 8.75
C ARG A 12 -7.02 22.22 8.22
N ILE A 13 -8.13 21.52 7.97
CA ILE A 13 -8.13 20.21 7.32
C ILE A 13 -7.66 20.36 5.87
N LEU A 14 -8.21 21.28 5.10
CA LEU A 14 -7.80 21.51 3.69
C LEU A 14 -6.30 21.79 3.57
N ASP A 15 -5.76 22.67 4.42
CA ASP A 15 -4.34 23.02 4.47
C ASP A 15 -3.46 21.81 4.80
N THR A 16 -3.88 21.01 5.79
CA THR A 16 -3.13 19.80 6.22
C THR A 16 -2.99 18.79 5.09
N TRP A 17 -4.00 18.69 4.23
CA TRP A 17 -4.02 17.77 3.10
C TRP A 17 -3.49 18.39 1.80
N GLY A 18 -3.06 19.65 1.83
CA GLY A 18 -2.48 20.34 0.68
C GLY A 18 -3.49 20.68 -0.42
N PHE A 19 -4.78 20.75 -0.10
CA PHE A 19 -5.80 21.16 -1.06
C PHE A 19 -5.81 22.68 -1.21
N ALA A 20 -5.69 23.15 -2.45
CA ALA A 20 -5.77 24.58 -2.79
C ALA A 20 -7.24 25.05 -2.80
N CYS A 21 -7.90 24.96 -1.65
CA CYS A 21 -9.31 25.29 -1.46
C CYS A 21 -9.48 26.24 -0.29
N GLU A 22 -10.49 27.10 -0.36
CA GLU A 22 -10.82 28.06 0.70
C GLU A 22 -12.22 27.77 1.27
N ALA A 23 -12.31 27.61 2.59
CA ALA A 23 -13.57 27.43 3.30
C ALA A 23 -14.23 28.79 3.51
N TYR A 24 -15.46 28.95 3.04
CA TYR A 24 -16.24 30.17 3.18
C TYR A 24 -17.65 29.87 3.69
N THR A 25 -18.29 30.90 4.25
CA THR A 25 -19.70 30.87 4.64
C THR A 25 -20.56 31.53 3.58
N VAL A 26 -21.73 30.97 3.31
CA VAL A 26 -22.75 31.59 2.47
C VAL A 26 -23.94 32.01 3.33
N ASP A 27 -24.34 33.28 3.19
CA ASP A 27 -25.49 33.84 3.92
C ASP A 27 -26.82 33.50 3.24
N THR A 28 -26.77 33.20 1.94
CA THR A 28 -27.90 32.81 1.10
C THR A 28 -27.46 31.66 0.20
N ILE A 29 -28.23 30.58 0.21
CA ILE A 29 -28.12 29.51 -0.78
C ILE A 29 -29.04 29.93 -1.93
N GLU A 30 -28.49 30.52 -2.99
CA GLU A 30 -29.24 30.70 -4.24
C GLU A 30 -29.52 29.33 -4.84
N ASP A 31 -30.76 29.12 -5.28
CA ASP A 31 -31.39 27.84 -5.60
C ASP A 31 -30.42 26.82 -6.20
N VAL A 32 -30.02 25.86 -5.35
CA VAL A 32 -29.58 24.55 -5.83
C VAL A 32 -30.76 24.04 -6.64
N ALA A 33 -30.64 24.08 -7.97
CA ALA A 33 -31.69 23.64 -8.88
C ALA A 33 -32.14 22.26 -8.43
N ALA A 34 -33.32 22.22 -7.81
CA ALA A 34 -33.98 20.98 -7.48
C ALA A 34 -34.18 20.25 -8.81
N SER A 35 -33.52 19.10 -8.97
CA SER A 35 -33.95 18.16 -9.98
C SER A 35 -35.41 17.84 -9.67
N GLU A 36 -36.28 18.10 -10.64
CA GLU A 36 -37.71 17.83 -10.56
C GLU A 36 -37.94 16.32 -10.48
N ASP A 37 -37.82 15.75 -9.28
CA ASP A 37 -38.42 14.46 -8.96
C ASP A 37 -39.71 14.75 -8.19
N GLU A 38 -40.82 14.69 -8.94
CA GLU A 38 -42.17 14.78 -8.44
C GLU A 38 -42.50 13.65 -7.44
N GLU A 39 -43.39 13.99 -6.51
CA GLU A 39 -44.20 13.10 -5.65
C GLU A 39 -43.63 12.59 -4.31
N ALA A 40 -43.70 13.48 -3.31
CA ALA A 40 -44.25 13.12 -1.98
C ALA A 40 -44.79 14.35 -1.25
N ALA A 41 -46.05 14.71 -1.53
CA ALA A 41 -46.73 15.84 -0.89
C ALA A 41 -47.11 15.53 0.57
N GLY A 42 -46.39 16.17 1.50
CA GLY A 42 -46.85 16.53 2.83
C GLY A 42 -46.22 17.86 3.21
N GLU A 43 -46.95 18.78 3.84
CA GLU A 43 -46.42 20.11 4.22
C GLU A 43 -45.16 19.95 5.09
N VAL A 44 -44.00 20.10 4.46
CA VAL A 44 -42.73 19.99 5.16
C VAL A 44 -42.56 21.27 5.97
N SER A 45 -42.61 21.13 7.30
CA SER A 45 -42.29 22.22 8.23
C SER A 45 -40.96 22.87 7.83
N ARG A 46 -40.80 24.18 8.09
CA ARG A 46 -39.52 24.90 7.89
C ARG A 46 -38.32 24.11 8.44
N ARG A 47 -38.48 23.43 9.57
CA ARG A 47 -37.44 22.56 10.16
C ARG A 47 -37.14 21.31 9.34
N GLY A 48 -38.15 20.71 8.71
CA GLY A 48 -37.99 19.56 7.81
C GLY A 48 -37.26 19.93 6.52
N LEU A 49 -37.52 21.13 5.98
CA LEU A 49 -36.80 21.65 4.82
C LEU A 49 -35.30 21.82 5.11
N PHE A 50 -34.95 22.42 6.27
CA PHE A 50 -33.54 22.56 6.69
C PHE A 50 -32.87 21.21 6.98
N ALA A 51 -33.61 20.24 7.50
CA ALA A 51 -33.08 18.89 7.74
C ALA A 51 -32.77 18.17 6.42
N GLN A 52 -33.65 18.30 5.42
CA GLN A 52 -33.44 17.72 4.08
C GLN A 52 -32.28 18.40 3.34
N ALA A 53 -32.22 19.73 3.34
CA ALA A 53 -31.11 20.47 2.74
C ALA A 53 -29.76 20.13 3.38
N ARG A 54 -29.72 19.97 4.70
CA ARG A 54 -28.52 19.51 5.41
C ARG A 54 -28.14 18.09 5.00
N SER A 55 -29.10 17.18 4.86
CA SER A 55 -28.83 15.81 4.41
C SER A 55 -28.22 15.82 3.02
N ALA A 56 -28.85 16.51 2.06
CA ALA A 56 -28.36 16.59 0.69
C ALA A 56 -26.94 17.18 0.60
N LEU A 57 -26.64 18.22 1.39
CA LEU A 57 -25.28 18.78 1.47
C LEU A 57 -24.27 17.79 2.05
N VAL A 58 -24.66 17.05 3.09
CA VAL A 58 -23.81 16.00 3.68
C VAL A 58 -23.56 14.89 2.69
N ASP A 59 -24.60 14.44 1.97
CA ASP A 59 -24.49 13.37 0.98
C ASP A 59 -23.58 13.80 -0.18
N ALA A 60 -23.79 14.99 -0.74
CA ALA A 60 -22.92 15.54 -1.79
C ALA A 60 -21.46 15.73 -1.34
N ALA A 61 -21.25 16.19 -0.11
CA ALA A 61 -19.91 16.29 0.47
C ALA A 61 -19.26 14.91 0.67
N THR A 62 -20.04 13.91 1.06
CA THR A 62 -19.58 12.53 1.26
C THR A 62 -19.19 11.90 -0.08
N ASP A 63 -19.98 12.11 -1.12
CA ASP A 63 -19.70 11.61 -2.47
C ASP A 63 -18.47 12.28 -3.10
N ALA A 64 -18.35 13.61 -2.96
CA ALA A 64 -17.17 14.35 -3.43
C ALA A 64 -15.90 13.93 -2.69
N ALA A 65 -16.00 13.69 -1.38
CA ALA A 65 -14.89 13.17 -0.58
C ALA A 65 -14.53 11.73 -0.99
N ALA A 66 -15.52 10.86 -1.25
CA ALA A 66 -15.29 9.50 -1.71
C ALA A 66 -14.56 9.47 -3.05
N ALA A 67 -14.98 10.29 -4.02
CA ALA A 67 -14.32 10.40 -5.32
C ALA A 67 -12.86 10.89 -5.21
N GLN A 68 -12.59 11.86 -4.33
CA GLN A 68 -11.23 12.34 -4.08
C GLN A 68 -10.37 11.30 -3.36
N VAL A 69 -10.93 10.60 -2.37
CA VAL A 69 -10.24 9.48 -1.69
C VAL A 69 -9.94 8.37 -2.69
N GLU A 70 -10.82 8.08 -3.63
CA GLU A 70 -10.60 7.09 -4.68
C GLU A 70 -9.54 7.53 -5.70
N ALA A 71 -9.49 8.82 -6.04
CA ALA A 71 -8.44 9.40 -6.86
C ALA A 71 -7.06 9.41 -6.16
N LEU A 72 -7.01 9.70 -4.86
CA LEU A 72 -5.80 9.66 -4.03
C LEU A 72 -5.33 8.24 -3.72
N ALA A 73 -6.27 7.32 -3.53
CA ALA A 73 -6.02 5.88 -3.49
C ALA A 73 -5.57 5.34 -4.86
N GLY A 74 -5.56 6.21 -5.88
CA GLY A 74 -4.84 6.15 -7.15
C GLY A 74 -4.65 4.74 -7.65
N LYS A 75 -5.50 4.32 -8.62
CA LYS A 75 -5.40 3.05 -9.37
C LYS A 75 -4.51 2.04 -8.65
N ARG A 76 -5.11 1.20 -7.80
CA ARG A 76 -4.45 -0.01 -7.27
C ARG A 76 -3.46 -0.52 -8.32
N ALA A 77 -2.29 -0.94 -7.88
CA ALA A 77 -1.25 -1.56 -8.71
C ALA A 77 -1.70 -2.68 -9.67
N ALA A 78 -2.99 -3.04 -9.70
CA ALA A 78 -3.65 -3.90 -10.67
C ALA A 78 -3.49 -3.46 -12.14
N ASP A 79 -3.41 -2.15 -12.44
CA ASP A 79 -3.25 -1.66 -13.82
C ASP A 79 -1.79 -1.32 -14.20
N ALA A 80 -0.86 -1.40 -13.24
CA ALA A 80 0.55 -1.18 -13.55
C ALA A 80 1.09 -2.39 -14.33
N PRO A 81 1.89 -2.18 -15.40
CA PRO A 81 2.58 -3.29 -16.03
C PRO A 81 3.42 -4.03 -14.98
N PRO A 82 3.55 -5.36 -15.09
CA PRO A 82 4.34 -6.12 -14.13
C PRO A 82 5.75 -5.54 -14.07
N PRO A 83 6.34 -5.45 -12.86
CA PRO A 83 7.68 -4.90 -12.70
C PRO A 83 8.66 -5.69 -13.58
N GLU A 84 9.39 -4.98 -14.45
CA GLU A 84 10.42 -5.64 -15.26
C GLU A 84 11.59 -6.09 -14.37
N PRO A 85 12.13 -7.30 -14.60
CA PRO A 85 13.32 -7.74 -13.90
C PRO A 85 14.54 -6.86 -14.21
N ASP A 86 15.54 -6.90 -13.33
CA ASP A 86 16.78 -6.15 -13.55
C ASP A 86 17.59 -6.74 -14.73
N ARG A 87 17.45 -6.12 -15.91
CA ARG A 87 18.11 -6.56 -17.15
C ARG A 87 19.62 -6.73 -17.01
N ARG A 88 20.30 -5.88 -16.23
CA ARG A 88 21.76 -5.98 -16.04
C ARG A 88 22.13 -7.22 -15.27
N ARG A 89 21.33 -7.55 -14.26
CA ARG A 89 21.54 -8.77 -13.47
C ARG A 89 21.28 -10.03 -14.29
N TRP A 90 20.23 -10.03 -15.11
CA TRP A 90 19.94 -11.16 -15.98
C TRP A 90 21.10 -11.45 -16.94
N GLN A 91 21.63 -10.41 -17.60
CA GLN A 91 22.80 -10.56 -18.46
C GLN A 91 24.02 -11.10 -17.69
N LEU A 92 24.28 -10.58 -16.49
CA LEU A 92 25.38 -11.08 -15.64
C LEU A 92 25.20 -12.57 -15.32
N LEU A 93 24.00 -13.01 -14.98
CA LEU A 93 23.74 -14.42 -14.66
C LEU A 93 23.91 -15.33 -15.88
N ASP A 94 23.48 -14.88 -17.07
CA ASP A 94 23.71 -15.59 -18.33
C ASP A 94 25.21 -15.72 -18.64
N ASP A 95 25.97 -14.62 -18.47
CA ASP A 95 27.42 -14.61 -18.69
C ASP A 95 28.14 -15.55 -17.69
N LEU A 96 27.73 -15.53 -16.42
CA LEU A 96 28.26 -16.42 -15.38
C LEU A 96 27.92 -17.89 -15.66
N HIS A 97 26.71 -18.17 -16.14
CA HIS A 97 26.30 -19.52 -16.56
C HIS A 97 27.12 -20.00 -17.77
N ALA A 98 27.28 -19.14 -18.79
CA ALA A 98 28.06 -19.45 -20.00
C ALA A 98 29.56 -19.64 -19.71
N ALA A 99 30.10 -18.91 -18.74
CA ALA A 99 31.48 -19.08 -18.26
C ALA A 99 31.69 -20.39 -17.47
N GLY A 100 30.62 -21.15 -17.18
CA GLY A 100 30.69 -22.42 -16.51
C GLY A 100 30.97 -22.29 -15.02
N LEU A 101 30.40 -21.28 -14.33
CA LEU A 101 30.46 -21.26 -12.87
C LEU A 101 29.91 -22.57 -12.32
N PRO A 102 30.70 -23.31 -11.53
CA PRO A 102 30.25 -24.58 -11.00
C PRO A 102 29.06 -24.34 -10.08
N ALA A 103 27.99 -25.13 -10.23
CA ALA A 103 26.84 -25.14 -9.32
C ALA A 103 27.18 -25.84 -7.99
N ASP A 104 28.41 -25.70 -7.52
CA ASP A 104 28.83 -26.16 -6.21
C ASP A 104 28.30 -25.22 -5.11
N ASP A 105 28.50 -25.57 -3.85
CA ASP A 105 28.03 -24.76 -2.70
C ASP A 105 29.02 -23.61 -2.39
N ALA A 106 29.80 -23.14 -3.37
CA ALA A 106 30.66 -21.99 -3.19
C ALA A 106 29.85 -20.77 -2.75
N THR A 107 30.43 -20.00 -1.83
CA THR A 107 29.79 -18.80 -1.28
C THR A 107 30.28 -17.58 -2.06
N VAL A 108 29.33 -16.77 -2.53
CA VAL A 108 29.56 -15.54 -3.28
C VAL A 108 28.98 -14.33 -2.53
N PRO A 109 29.48 -13.11 -2.79
CA PRO A 109 28.94 -11.92 -2.14
C PRO A 109 27.55 -11.54 -2.68
N ARG A 110 26.71 -10.95 -1.83
CA ARG A 110 25.37 -10.46 -2.20
C ARG A 110 25.36 -9.36 -3.26
N THR A 111 26.51 -8.81 -3.62
CA THR A 111 26.63 -7.85 -4.72
C THR A 111 26.26 -8.46 -6.08
N LEU A 112 26.33 -9.79 -6.21
CA LEU A 112 25.89 -10.51 -7.41
C LEU A 112 24.37 -10.71 -7.44
N ALA A 113 23.75 -10.92 -6.28
CA ALA A 113 22.31 -11.06 -6.15
C ALA A 113 21.82 -10.74 -4.72
N PRO A 114 20.67 -10.04 -4.60
CA PRO A 114 20.00 -9.80 -3.32
C PRO A 114 19.61 -11.11 -2.66
N ARG A 115 19.86 -11.17 -1.35
CA ARG A 115 19.47 -12.25 -0.47
C ARG A 115 18.73 -11.64 0.72
N VAL A 116 17.42 -11.87 0.77
CA VAL A 116 16.54 -11.42 1.85
C VAL A 116 16.05 -12.66 2.60
N ASP A 117 16.22 -12.66 3.91
CA ASP A 117 15.78 -13.74 4.78
C ASP A 117 14.70 -13.22 5.73
N ILE A 118 13.68 -14.05 5.97
CA ILE A 118 12.59 -13.74 6.90
C ILE A 118 12.59 -14.75 8.03
N ASP A 119 12.85 -14.27 9.25
CA ASP A 119 12.69 -15.05 10.48
C ASP A 119 11.19 -15.28 10.75
N VAL A 120 10.74 -16.50 10.46
CA VAL A 120 9.34 -16.91 10.65
C VAL A 120 8.90 -16.91 12.12
N GLU A 121 9.84 -16.98 13.07
CA GLU A 121 9.58 -16.93 14.50
C GLU A 121 9.33 -15.50 14.99
N ARG A 122 10.02 -14.53 14.42
CA ARG A 122 9.84 -13.10 14.72
C ARG A 122 8.81 -12.42 13.83
N CYS A 123 8.43 -13.02 12.70
CA CYS A 123 7.48 -12.41 11.78
C CYS A 123 6.03 -12.50 12.30
N SER A 124 5.36 -11.34 12.36
CA SER A 124 3.93 -11.25 12.71
C SER A 124 2.98 -11.54 11.56
N GLY A 125 3.48 -11.59 10.32
CA GLY A 125 2.66 -11.73 9.12
C GLY A 125 1.81 -10.50 8.79
N CYS A 126 2.20 -9.31 9.28
CA CYS A 126 1.49 -8.05 9.01
C CYS A 126 1.63 -7.55 7.55
N ALA A 127 2.62 -8.07 6.81
CA ALA A 127 2.87 -7.79 5.40
C ALA A 127 3.17 -6.33 5.02
N LEU A 128 3.54 -5.47 5.97
CA LEU A 128 3.98 -4.10 5.66
C LEU A 128 5.22 -4.08 4.73
N CYS A 129 6.17 -4.99 4.93
CA CYS A 129 7.33 -5.11 4.05
C CYS A 129 6.96 -5.42 2.59
N ALA A 130 5.85 -6.14 2.36
CA ALA A 130 5.33 -6.41 1.03
C ALA A 130 4.63 -5.18 0.44
N GLU A 131 3.85 -4.46 1.26
CA GLU A 131 3.18 -3.22 0.86
C GLU A 131 4.17 -2.14 0.41
N PHE A 132 5.28 -1.99 1.14
CA PHE A 132 6.29 -0.99 0.84
C PHE A 132 7.35 -1.47 -0.15
N CYS A 133 7.23 -2.67 -0.73
CA CYS A 133 8.19 -3.15 -1.72
C CYS A 133 7.94 -2.47 -3.08
N PRO A 134 8.82 -1.55 -3.53
CA PRO A 134 8.53 -0.73 -4.71
C PRO A 134 8.51 -1.54 -6.02
N THR A 135 9.20 -2.68 -6.05
CA THR A 135 9.25 -3.58 -7.21
C THR A 135 8.39 -4.82 -7.03
N GLN A 136 7.62 -4.91 -5.95
CA GLN A 136 6.80 -6.09 -5.61
C GLN A 136 7.60 -7.41 -5.54
N ALA A 137 8.92 -7.32 -5.38
CA ALA A 137 9.80 -8.47 -5.17
C ALA A 137 9.46 -9.23 -3.90
N LEU A 138 8.89 -8.57 -2.90
CA LEU A 138 8.28 -9.21 -1.74
C LEU A 138 6.79 -8.91 -1.79
N ARG A 139 5.96 -9.94 -1.89
CA ARG A 139 4.49 -9.80 -2.00
C ARG A 139 3.75 -10.67 -1.00
N LYS A 140 2.55 -10.22 -0.63
CA LYS A 140 1.62 -11.02 0.16
C LYS A 140 0.66 -11.73 -0.79
N VAL A 141 0.86 -13.03 -0.98
CA VAL A 141 -0.01 -13.85 -1.83
C VAL A 141 -1.39 -14.00 -1.19
N GLY A 142 -1.45 -14.12 0.15
CA GLY A 142 -2.73 -14.12 0.86
C GLY A 142 -2.69 -14.81 2.22
N LYS A 143 -3.83 -15.36 2.61
CA LYS A 143 -3.98 -16.20 3.80
C LYS A 143 -4.29 -17.63 3.39
N VAL A 144 -3.59 -18.58 3.98
CA VAL A 144 -3.82 -20.02 3.75
C VAL A 144 -4.53 -20.66 4.94
N ARG A 145 -4.90 -21.94 4.80
CA ARG A 145 -5.57 -22.71 5.87
C ARG A 145 -4.86 -22.59 7.21
N GLY A 146 -5.63 -22.38 8.27
CA GLY A 146 -5.13 -22.12 9.63
C GLY A 146 -4.83 -20.64 9.91
N GLY A 147 -5.15 -19.73 8.97
CA GLY A 147 -4.96 -18.28 9.12
C GLY A 147 -3.50 -17.82 9.05
N ARG A 148 -2.63 -18.68 8.51
CA ARG A 148 -1.22 -18.41 8.21
C ARG A 148 -1.13 -17.40 7.07
N THR A 149 -0.14 -16.52 7.11
CA THR A 149 0.13 -15.55 6.05
C THR A 149 1.13 -16.15 5.08
N LEU A 150 0.82 -16.14 3.79
CA LEU A 150 1.74 -16.55 2.72
C LEU A 150 2.37 -15.29 2.13
N LEU A 151 3.69 -15.17 2.28
CA LEU A 151 4.51 -14.22 1.56
C LEU A 151 5.23 -14.96 0.44
N GLU A 152 5.62 -14.24 -0.60
CA GLU A 152 6.46 -14.76 -1.67
C GLU A 152 7.53 -13.73 -1.98
N PHE A 153 8.76 -14.20 -2.16
CA PHE A 153 9.90 -13.37 -2.55
C PHE A 153 10.45 -13.82 -3.90
N ASP A 154 10.48 -12.89 -4.84
CA ASP A 154 11.09 -13.02 -6.15
C ASP A 154 12.42 -12.26 -6.16
N ALA A 155 13.51 -13.01 -6.19
CA ALA A 155 14.84 -12.42 -6.24
C ALA A 155 15.04 -11.60 -7.52
N ALA A 156 14.50 -12.02 -8.67
CA ALA A 156 14.71 -11.37 -9.97
C ALA A 156 14.15 -9.93 -10.03
N LEU A 157 13.13 -9.64 -9.21
CA LEU A 157 12.53 -8.31 -9.07
C LEU A 157 13.19 -7.45 -7.97
N CYS A 158 13.98 -8.06 -7.07
CA CYS A 158 14.54 -7.36 -5.92
C CYS A 158 15.68 -6.43 -6.35
N ARG A 159 15.63 -5.16 -5.87
CA ARG A 159 16.65 -4.13 -6.10
C ARG A 159 17.60 -3.91 -4.92
N ASP A 160 17.54 -4.79 -3.92
CA ASP A 160 18.40 -4.74 -2.75
C ASP A 160 18.36 -3.39 -1.99
N CYS A 161 17.19 -2.73 -1.96
CA CYS A 161 17.00 -1.36 -1.47
C CYS A 161 16.82 -1.20 0.05
N ALA A 162 16.77 -2.31 0.80
CA ALA A 162 16.57 -2.36 2.27
C ALA A 162 15.19 -1.95 2.82
N THR A 163 14.25 -1.40 2.03
CA THR A 163 12.94 -0.94 2.53
C THR A 163 12.19 -1.97 3.38
N CYS A 164 12.28 -3.26 3.01
CA CYS A 164 11.66 -4.35 3.76
C CYS A 164 12.26 -4.56 5.17
N THR A 165 13.56 -4.33 5.32
CA THR A 165 14.30 -4.42 6.59
C THR A 165 13.98 -3.20 7.47
N ASP A 166 14.03 -2.01 6.87
CA ASP A 166 13.81 -0.74 7.56
C ASP A 166 12.36 -0.60 8.05
N THR A 167 11.40 -1.16 7.32
CA THR A 167 9.98 -1.10 7.71
C THR A 167 9.59 -2.19 8.72
N CYS A 168 10.40 -3.22 8.90
CA CYS A 168 10.03 -4.36 9.74
C CYS A 168 10.15 -4.04 11.24
N ARG A 169 9.05 -3.62 11.87
CA ARG A 169 8.96 -3.33 13.32
C ARG A 169 9.30 -4.50 14.26
N TYR A 170 9.41 -5.72 13.74
CA TYR A 170 9.76 -6.92 14.51
C TYR A 170 11.20 -7.39 14.24
N GLU A 171 11.93 -6.68 13.34
CA GLU A 171 13.26 -7.07 12.85
C GLU A 171 13.31 -8.52 12.34
N ALA A 172 12.20 -8.97 11.77
CA ALA A 172 12.07 -10.31 11.24
C ALA A 172 12.61 -10.44 9.81
N VAL A 173 13.10 -9.34 9.21
CA VAL A 173 13.63 -9.33 7.83
C VAL A 173 15.08 -8.90 7.91
N SER A 174 15.97 -9.65 7.25
CA SER A 174 17.40 -9.37 7.18
C SER A 174 17.93 -9.54 5.75
N ARG A 175 19.10 -8.96 5.48
CA ARG A 175 19.84 -9.16 4.23
C ARG A 175 21.13 -9.90 4.56
N SER A 176 21.29 -11.10 4.02
CA SER A 176 22.54 -11.85 4.21
C SER A 176 23.63 -11.29 3.30
N GLU A 177 24.84 -11.12 3.84
CA GLU A 177 25.99 -10.57 3.09
C GLU A 177 26.51 -11.53 2.00
N THR A 178 26.13 -12.79 2.09
CA THR A 178 26.58 -13.86 1.20
C THR A 178 25.44 -14.78 0.81
N LEU A 179 25.60 -15.47 -0.32
CA LEU A 179 24.72 -16.52 -0.80
C LEU A 179 25.54 -17.63 -1.46
N THR A 180 24.98 -18.82 -1.57
CA THR A 180 25.59 -19.92 -2.34
C THR A 180 25.39 -19.71 -3.84
N VAL A 181 26.25 -20.30 -4.67
CA VAL A 181 26.05 -20.30 -6.13
C VAL A 181 24.72 -20.95 -6.50
N ARG A 182 24.26 -21.96 -5.75
CA ARG A 182 22.92 -22.53 -5.92
C ARG A 182 21.82 -21.47 -5.76
N GLU A 183 21.89 -20.66 -4.72
CA GLU A 183 20.93 -19.59 -4.47
C GLU A 183 21.04 -18.47 -5.50
N LEU A 184 22.24 -18.21 -6.04
CA LEU A 184 22.46 -17.22 -7.10
C LEU A 184 21.65 -17.55 -8.36
N PHE A 185 21.55 -18.84 -8.71
CA PHE A 185 20.80 -19.34 -9.86
C PHE A 185 19.35 -19.75 -9.54
N ALA A 186 18.94 -19.76 -8.26
CA ALA A 186 17.57 -20.03 -7.85
C ALA A 186 16.69 -18.78 -8.03
N LEU A 187 16.34 -18.49 -9.29
CA LEU A 187 15.55 -17.31 -9.68
C LEU A 187 14.05 -17.48 -9.51
N ASP A 188 13.59 -18.67 -9.16
CA ASP A 188 12.18 -18.93 -8.93
C ASP A 188 11.70 -18.19 -7.67
N PRO A 189 10.51 -17.57 -7.71
CA PRO A 189 9.90 -17.01 -6.52
C PRO A 189 9.73 -18.08 -5.44
N HIS A 190 10.14 -17.77 -4.21
CA HIS A 190 10.03 -18.70 -3.10
C HIS A 190 8.97 -18.26 -2.08
N GLU A 191 8.20 -19.23 -1.63
CA GLU A 191 7.12 -19.04 -0.68
C GLU A 191 7.62 -19.06 0.77
N ILE A 192 7.13 -18.12 1.56
CA ILE A 192 7.47 -17.97 2.98
C ILE A 192 6.17 -18.02 3.79
N LEU A 193 5.99 -19.10 4.54
CA LEU A 193 4.78 -19.35 5.31
C LEU A 193 4.93 -18.84 6.75
N ILE A 194 4.18 -17.80 7.09
CA ILE A 194 4.19 -17.23 8.44
C ILE A 194 3.07 -17.85 9.29
N PRO A 195 3.38 -18.49 10.42
CA PRO A 195 2.38 -19.13 11.25
C PRO A 195 1.41 -18.11 11.88
N LYS A 196 0.17 -18.53 12.10
CA LYS A 196 -0.80 -17.72 12.87
C LYS A 196 -0.38 -17.73 14.33
N ARG A 197 -0.13 -16.56 14.91
CA ARG A 197 0.22 -16.43 16.33
C ARG A 197 -0.91 -15.80 17.12
N ARG A 198 -1.14 -16.29 18.34
CA ARG A 198 -2.07 -15.68 19.31
C ARG A 198 -1.42 -14.50 20.03
N VAL A 199 -0.11 -14.63 20.32
CA VAL A 199 0.71 -13.58 20.94
C VAL A 199 1.73 -13.11 19.90
N LEU A 200 1.80 -11.80 19.67
CA LEU A 200 2.75 -11.23 18.72
C LEU A 200 4.16 -11.14 19.34
N PRO A 201 5.23 -11.27 18.54
CA PRO A 201 6.59 -11.03 18.99
C PRO A 201 6.77 -9.60 19.50
N SER A 202 7.81 -9.36 20.31
CA SER A 202 8.17 -8.01 20.73
C SER A 202 8.54 -7.14 19.52
N ARG A 203 8.16 -5.87 19.59
CA ARG A 203 8.58 -4.85 18.62
C ARG A 203 9.89 -4.23 19.12
N ARG A 204 10.72 -3.78 18.18
CA ARG A 204 11.83 -2.87 18.48
C ARG A 204 11.30 -1.48 18.85
#